data_AF-A0A5J4RA35-F1
#
_entry.id   AF-A0A5J4RA35-F1
#
_cell.length_a   1.000
_cell.length_b   1.000
_cell.length_c   1.000
_cell.angle_alpha   90.00
_cell.angle_beta   90.00
_cell.angle_gamma   90.00
#
_symmetry.space_group_name_H-M   'P 1'
#
loop_
_entity.id
_entity.type
_entity.pdbx_description
1 polymer ?
#
loop_
_entity_poly.entity_id
_entity_poly.type
_entity_poly.pdbx_seq_one_letter_code
_entity_poly.pdbx_strand_id
1 'polypeptide(L)'
;MAGYTYPLTINSEEEEVIREAAKQVNLKLNMYRDNFPTLPLERVITMVAYDFSLKNLRQEKRHDTEPYTEKIEELTKVLEDYFKEE
;
A
#
# COMPACT_ATOMS: atom_id res chain seq x y z
N MET A 1 -4.14 18.97 -3.43
CA MET A 1 -3.95 18.19 -2.18
C MET A 1 -3.87 19.13 -1.00
N ALA A 2 -4.59 18.85 0.10
CA ALA A 2 -4.53 19.65 1.33
C ALA A 2 -4.91 21.14 1.18
N GLY A 3 -5.75 21.48 0.19
CA GLY A 3 -6.10 22.86 -0.15
C GLY A 3 -5.14 23.56 -1.13
N TYR A 4 -4.06 22.90 -1.53
CA TYR A 4 -3.09 23.40 -2.51
C TYR A 4 -3.24 22.69 -3.86
N THR A 5 -3.05 23.42 -4.95
CA THR A 5 -3.01 22.86 -6.30
C THR A 5 -1.55 22.78 -6.74
N TYR A 6 -1.07 21.56 -6.98
CA TYR A 6 0.29 21.31 -7.47
C TYR A 6 0.20 20.84 -8.91
N PRO A 7 0.77 21.58 -9.89
CA PRO A 7 0.87 21.10 -11.25
C PRO A 7 1.90 19.95 -11.29
N LEU A 8 1.50 18.80 -11.81
CA LEU A 8 2.35 17.64 -12.00
C LEU A 8 2.29 17.23 -13.47
N THR A 9 3.46 16.98 -14.07
CA THR A 9 3.54 16.33 -15.38
C THR A 9 3.50 14.83 -15.16
N ILE A 10 2.49 14.16 -15.69
CA ILE A 10 2.23 12.74 -15.46
C ILE A 10 2.05 12.00 -16.78
N ASN A 11 2.37 10.72 -16.79
CA ASN A 11 2.06 9.83 -17.91
C ASN A 11 0.57 9.53 -17.91
N SER A 12 -0.07 9.55 -19.08
CA SER A 12 -1.52 9.30 -19.19
C SER A 12 -1.91 7.91 -18.67
N GLU A 13 -1.03 6.91 -18.77
CA GLU A 13 -1.25 5.56 -18.24
C GLU A 13 -1.32 5.51 -16.71
N GLU A 14 -0.65 6.44 -16.03
CA GLU A 14 -0.60 6.50 -14.56
C GLU A 14 -1.59 7.51 -13.97
N GLU A 15 -2.29 8.28 -14.81
CA GLU A 15 -3.17 9.38 -14.37
C GLU A 15 -4.17 8.92 -13.32
N GLU A 16 -4.87 7.82 -13.61
CA GLU A 16 -5.93 7.32 -12.74
C GLU A 16 -5.38 6.94 -11.37
N VAL A 17 -4.25 6.22 -11.34
CA VAL A 17 -3.60 5.80 -10.10
C VAL A 17 -3.12 7.02 -9.30
N ILE A 18 -2.53 8.01 -9.97
CA ILE A 18 -2.05 9.24 -9.33
C ILE A 18 -3.23 10.06 -8.78
N ARG A 19 -4.32 10.16 -9.53
CA ARG A 19 -5.56 10.84 -9.13
C ARG A 19 -6.18 10.16 -7.92
N GLU A 20 -6.24 8.83 -7.91
CA GLU A 20 -6.71 8.06 -6.77
C GLU A 20 -5.82 8.22 -5.54
N ALA A 21 -4.50 8.20 -5.70
CA ALA A 21 -3.56 8.44 -4.61
C ALA A 21 -3.77 9.82 -3.98
N ALA A 22 -3.91 10.87 -4.81
CA ALA A 22 -4.22 12.22 -4.33
C ALA A 22 -5.56 12.29 -3.57
N LYS A 23 -6.59 11.58 -4.05
CA LYS A 23 -7.89 11.47 -3.38
C LYS A 23 -7.77 10.78 -2.02
N GLN A 24 -7.01 9.69 -1.94
CA GLN A 24 -6.78 8.97 -0.68
C GLN A 24 -6.08 9.86 0.36
N VAL A 25 -5.05 10.61 -0.04
CA VAL A 25 -4.37 11.56 0.85
C VAL A 25 -5.35 12.62 1.36
N ASN A 26 -6.17 13.18 0.48
CA ASN A 26 -7.12 14.24 0.85
C ASN A 26 -8.21 13.73 1.81
N LEU A 27 -8.75 12.53 1.57
CA LEU A 27 -9.72 11.90 2.45
C LEU A 27 -9.13 11.70 3.85
N LYS A 28 -7.92 11.14 3.92
CA LYS A 28 -7.26 10.83 5.18
C LYS A 28 -6.90 12.09 5.96
N LEU A 29 -6.38 13.10 5.28
CA LEU A 29 -6.11 14.41 5.88
C LEU A 29 -7.36 15.03 6.49
N ASN A 30 -8.50 14.99 5.79
CA ASN A 30 -9.77 15.51 6.31
C ASN A 30 -10.22 14.74 7.57
N MET A 31 -10.13 13.41 7.56
CA MET A 31 -10.44 12.60 8.75
C MET A 31 -9.59 12.99 9.97
N TYR A 32 -8.28 13.20 9.79
CA TYR A 32 -7.42 13.63 10.90
C TYR A 32 -7.69 15.08 11.33
N ARG A 33 -8.08 15.98 10.41
CA ARG A 33 -8.50 17.34 10.76
C ARG A 33 -9.77 17.35 11.60
N ASP A 34 -10.74 16.52 11.24
CA ASP A 34 -12.01 16.41 11.98
C ASP A 34 -11.79 15.82 13.38
N ASN A 35 -10.89 14.83 13.49
CA ASN A 35 -10.57 14.17 14.76
C ASN A 35 -9.66 15.01 15.66
N PHE A 36 -8.80 15.86 15.10
CA PHE A 36 -7.81 16.65 15.82
C PHE A 36 -7.82 18.13 15.37
N PRO A 37 -8.92 18.86 15.61
CA PRO A 37 -9.12 20.20 15.05
C PRO A 37 -8.16 21.25 15.62
N THR A 38 -7.57 21.00 16.79
CA THR A 38 -6.63 21.90 17.47
C THR A 38 -5.19 21.71 17.01
N LEU A 39 -4.88 20.64 16.27
CA LEU A 39 -3.52 20.39 15.81
C LEU A 39 -3.18 21.24 14.59
N PRO A 40 -1.94 21.77 14.52
CA PRO A 40 -1.47 22.46 13.34
C PRO A 40 -1.37 21.50 12.14
N LEU A 41 -1.56 22.03 10.94
CA LEU A 41 -1.65 21.24 9.70
C LEU A 41 -0.42 20.36 9.48
N GLU A 42 0.77 20.84 9.83
CA GLU A 42 2.05 20.13 9.68
C GLU A 42 2.06 18.84 10.51
N ARG A 43 1.49 18.87 11.72
CA ARG A 43 1.37 17.66 12.56
C ARG A 43 0.36 16.69 11.99
N VAL A 44 -0.78 17.19 11.49
CA VAL A 44 -1.80 16.35 10.84
C VAL A 44 -1.21 15.66 9.60
N ILE A 45 -0.46 16.38 8.76
CA ILE A 45 0.23 15.83 7.59
C ILE A 45 1.25 14.76 8.02
N THR A 46 1.99 15.00 9.10
CA THR A 46 2.97 14.03 9.64
C THR A 46 2.27 12.74 10.10
N MET A 47 1.13 12.85 10.77
CA MET A 47 0.32 11.69 11.19
C MET A 47 -0.19 10.90 9.98
N VAL A 48 -0.66 11.59 8.95
CA VAL A 48 -1.11 10.97 7.69
C VAL A 48 0.04 10.25 7.01
N ALA A 49 1.22 10.88 6.90
CA ALA A 49 2.41 10.28 6.31
C ALA A 49 2.85 9.03 7.08
N TYR A 50 2.89 9.10 8.42
CA TYR A 50 3.21 7.96 9.28
C TYR A 50 2.25 6.79 9.05
N ASP A 51 0.94 7.04 9.00
CA ASP A 51 -0.05 5.97 8.80
C ASP A 51 0.02 5.36 7.38
N PHE A 52 0.35 6.17 6.36
CA PHE A 52 0.65 5.63 5.03
C PHE A 52 1.91 4.75 5.03
N SER A 53 3.00 5.18 5.67
CA SER A 53 4.22 4.36 5.79
C SER A 53 3.95 3.06 6.55
N LEU A 54 3.17 3.10 7.64
CA LEU A 54 2.78 1.92 8.40
C LEU A 54 1.95 0.95 7.56
N LYS A 55 0.98 1.47 6.78
CA LYS A 55 0.17 0.66 5.88
C LYS A 55 1.04 0.02 4.79
N ASN A 56 1.97 0.77 4.20
CA ASN A 56 2.89 0.26 3.19
C ASN A 56 3.73 -0.90 3.73
N LEU A 57 4.37 -0.73 4.90
CA LEU A 57 5.15 -1.79 5.55
C LEU A 57 4.31 -3.04 5.86
N ARG A 58 3.05 -2.88 6.25
CA ARG A 58 2.12 -4.00 6.49
C ARG A 58 1.70 -4.69 5.20
N GLN A 59 1.58 -3.95 4.09
CA GLN A 59 1.27 -4.53 2.79
C GLN A 59 2.47 -5.30 2.23
N GLU A 60 3.68 -4.74 2.32
CA GLU A 60 4.92 -5.44 1.94
C GLU A 60 5.04 -6.79 2.66
N LYS A 61 4.77 -6.84 3.96
CA LYS A 61 4.77 -8.10 4.73
C LYS A 61 3.69 -9.11 4.32
N ARG A 62 2.59 -8.67 3.72
CA ARG A 62 1.53 -9.56 3.23
C ARG A 62 1.80 -10.11 1.84
N HIS A 63 2.68 -9.46 1.09
CA HIS A 63 3.16 -9.92 -0.20
C HIS A 63 4.38 -10.85 -0.08
N ASP A 64 4.62 -11.37 1.12
CA ASP A 64 5.54 -12.49 1.30
C ASP A 64 4.93 -13.74 0.63
N THR A 65 5.34 -13.97 -0.62
CA THR A 65 4.91 -15.14 -1.41
C THR A 65 5.78 -16.36 -1.16
N GLU A 66 6.85 -16.22 -0.38
CA GLU A 66 7.79 -17.29 -0.02
C GLU A 66 7.07 -18.53 0.54
N PRO A 67 6.06 -18.42 1.44
CA PRO A 67 5.35 -19.57 1.97
C PRO A 67 4.53 -20.31 0.91
N TYR A 68 4.03 -19.61 -0.12
CA TYR A 68 3.28 -20.24 -1.20
C TYR A 68 4.22 -20.97 -2.15
N THR A 69 5.37 -20.39 -2.47
CA THR A 69 6.40 -21.06 -3.29
C THR A 69 6.95 -22.31 -2.61
N GLU A 70 7.28 -22.23 -1.32
CA GLU A 70 7.74 -23.40 -0.54
C GLU A 70 6.71 -24.53 -0.57
N LYS A 71 5.41 -24.20 -0.38
CA LYS A 71 4.36 -25.21 -0.38
C LYS A 71 4.15 -25.84 -1.75
N ILE A 72 4.29 -25.07 -2.83
CA ILE A 72 4.23 -25.59 -4.21
C ILE A 72 5.42 -26.52 -4.48
N GLU A 73 6.63 -26.18 -4.05
CA GLU A 73 7.81 -27.03 -4.21
C GLU A 73 7.69 -28.35 -3.42
N GLU A 74 7.18 -28.29 -2.18
CA GLU A 74 6.89 -29.50 -1.40
C GLU A 74 5.91 -30.43 -2.12
N LEU A 75 4.78 -29.87 -2.61
CA LEU A 75 3.78 -30.64 -3.34
C LEU A 75 4.36 -31.23 -4.64
N THR A 76 5.21 -30.48 -5.33
CA THR A 76 5.88 -30.94 -6.54
C THR A 76 6.81 -32.12 -6.26
N LYS A 77 7.60 -32.06 -5.17
CA LYS A 77 8.45 -33.18 -4.74
C LYS A 77 7.64 -34.42 -4.41
N VAL A 78 6.54 -34.28 -3.66
CA VAL A 78 5.66 -35.42 -3.33
C VAL A 78 5.12 -36.10 -4.59
N LEU A 79 4.72 -35.32 -5.60
CA LEU A 79 4.26 -35.85 -6.88
C LEU A 79 5.40 -36.54 -7.65
N GLU A 80 6.57 -35.92 -7.73
CA GLU A 80 7.74 -36.49 -8.40
C GLU A 80 8.20 -37.81 -7.76
N ASP A 81 8.15 -37.91 -6.44
CA ASP A 81 8.52 -39.12 -5.72
C ASP A 81 7.48 -40.22 -5.96
N TYR A 82 6.18 -39.89 -5.93
CA TYR A 82 5.11 -40.84 -6.26
C TYR A 82 5.28 -41.42 -7.67
N PHE A 83 5.59 -40.59 -8.67
CA PHE A 83 5.78 -41.05 -10.05
C PHE A 83 7.08 -41.83 -10.29
N LYS A 84 8.04 -41.82 -9.35
CA LYS A 84 9.29 -42.62 -9.45
C LYS A 84 9.16 -44.00 -8.79
N GLU A 85 8.20 -44.18 -7.91
CA GLU A 85 7.92 -45.45 -7.24
C GLU A 85 7.02 -46.39 -8.08
N GLU A 86 6.53 -45.92 -9.23
CA GLU A 86 5.73 -46.67 -10.23
C GLU A 86 6.57 -47.06 -11.45
#